data_AF-A0A963WKN1-F1
#
_entry.id   AF-A0A963WKN1-F1
#
_cell.length_a   1.000
_cell.length_b   1.000
_cell.length_c   1.000
_cell.angle_alpha   90.00
_cell.angle_beta   90.00
_cell.angle_gamma   90.00
#
_symmetry.space_group_name_H-M   'P 1'
#
loop_
_entity.id
_entity.type
_entity.pdbx_description
1 polymer ?
#
loop_
_entity_poly.entity_id
_entity_poly.type
_entity_poly.pdbx_seq_one_letter_code
_entity_poly.pdbx_strand_id
1 'polypeptide(L)' 'MTVTAQAILSTIAAEAGLDEEALKPDATLEELDISSLDLASAVFALEDNFGIEVEPSDIDRSFTVSRLIDHVMSLADK' A
#
# COMPACT_ATOMS: atom_id res chain seq x y z
N MET A 1 -17.53 6.66 0.72
CA MET A 1 -16.88 5.69 1.62
C MET A 1 -15.61 6.37 2.10
N THR A 2 -15.35 6.44 3.41
CA THR A 2 -14.13 7.12 3.90
C THR A 2 -12.96 6.17 3.80
N VAL A 3 -12.12 6.34 2.78
CA VAL A 3 -10.80 5.73 2.74
C VAL A 3 -10.03 6.16 3.99
N THR A 4 -9.48 5.20 4.72
CA THR A 4 -8.67 5.46 5.91
C THR A 4 -7.31 4.80 5.78
N ALA A 5 -6.28 5.44 6.33
CA ALA A 5 -4.91 4.94 6.33
C ALA A 5 -4.82 3.51 6.88
N GLN A 6 -5.59 3.22 7.95
CA GLN A 6 -5.74 1.89 8.53
C GLN A 6 -6.21 0.85 7.53
N ALA A 7 -7.25 1.14 6.74
CA ALA A 7 -7.79 0.17 5.78
C ALA A 7 -6.79 -0.14 4.66
N ILE A 8 -6.07 0.88 4.18
CA ILE A 8 -5.02 0.71 3.17
C ILE A 8 -3.87 -0.11 3.75
N LEU A 9 -3.45 0.19 4.98
CA LEU A 9 -2.40 -0.51 5.69
C LEU A 9 -2.77 -1.99 5.93
N SER A 10 -3.99 -2.29 6.38
CA SER A 10 -4.47 -3.67 6.52
C SER A 10 -4.46 -4.43 5.20
N THR A 11 -4.87 -3.80 4.09
CA THR A 11 -4.85 -4.43 2.76
C THR A 11 -3.42 -4.73 2.33
N ILE A 12 -2.51 -3.76 2.42
CA ILE A 12 -1.10 -3.96 2.06
C ILE A 12 -0.45 -5.01 2.95
N ALA A 13 -0.72 -4.99 4.26
CA ALA A 13 -0.20 -5.95 5.23
C ALA A 13 -0.67 -7.38 4.89
N ALA A 14 -1.97 -7.56 4.61
CA ALA A 14 -2.52 -8.85 4.22
C ALA A 14 -1.92 -9.37 2.90
N GLU A 15 -1.80 -8.50 1.89
CA GLU A 15 -1.29 -8.87 0.57
C GLU A 15 0.23 -9.10 0.58
N ALA A 16 0.98 -8.35 1.38
CA ALA A 16 2.42 -8.53 1.58
C ALA A 16 2.76 -9.64 2.58
N GLY A 17 1.77 -10.25 3.24
CA GLY A 17 1.98 -11.26 4.26
C GLY A 17 2.73 -10.75 5.50
N LEU A 18 2.59 -9.46 5.80
CA LEU A 18 3.21 -8.78 6.93
C LEU A 18 2.16 -8.43 7.98
N ASP A 19 2.52 -8.44 9.26
CA ASP A 19 1.64 -7.95 10.31
C ASP A 19 1.58 -6.41 10.30
N GLU A 20 0.39 -5.85 10.53
CA GLU A 20 0.17 -4.40 10.67
C GLU A 20 1.06 -3.78 11.76
N GLU A 21 1.37 -4.57 12.80
CA GLU A 21 2.25 -4.18 13.91
C GLU A 21 3.74 -4.20 13.53
N ALA A 22 4.11 -5.04 12.55
CA ALA A 22 5.46 -5.10 11.99
C ALA A 22 5.68 -4.04 10.91
N LEU A 23 4.60 -3.62 10.25
CA LEU A 23 4.58 -2.62 9.20
C LEU A 23 4.82 -1.22 9.78
N LYS A 24 6.08 -0.87 10.01
CA LYS A 24 6.42 0.46 10.50
C LYS A 24 6.13 1.51 9.43
N PRO A 25 5.44 2.61 9.76
CA PRO A 25 5.18 3.70 8.81
C PRO A 25 6.45 4.30 8.19
N ASP A 26 7.56 4.26 8.93
CA ASP A 26 8.90 4.70 8.51
C ASP A 26 9.71 3.64 7.75
N ALA A 27 9.28 2.37 7.74
CA ALA A 27 10.00 1.32 7.01
C ALA A 27 9.71 1.42 5.51
N THR A 28 10.73 1.15 4.71
CA THR A 28 10.62 1.07 3.24
C THR A 28 10.08 -0.28 2.78
N LEU A 29 9.45 -0.32 1.60
CA LEU A 29 9.01 -1.58 0.99
C LEU A 29 10.18 -2.56 0.81
N GLU A 30 11.36 -2.02 0.50
CA GLU A 30 12.62 -2.75 0.41
C GLU A 30 13.07 -3.35 1.75
N GLU A 31 12.99 -2.60 2.86
CA GLU A 31 13.32 -3.12 4.20
C GLU A 31 12.33 -4.16 4.72
N LEU A 32 11.09 -4.09 4.25
CA LEU A 32 10.02 -5.02 4.57
C LEU A 32 10.05 -6.29 3.70
N ASP A 33 11.04 -6.43 2.81
CA ASP A 33 11.19 -7.54 1.86
C ASP A 33 9.95 -7.74 0.96
N ILE A 34 9.25 -6.64 0.65
CA ILE A 34 8.04 -6.69 -0.18
C ILE A 34 8.46 -6.93 -1.64
N SER A 35 8.05 -8.07 -2.17
CA SER A 35 8.37 -8.44 -3.55
C SER A 35 7.48 -7.69 -4.55
N SER A 36 7.92 -7.65 -5.82
CA SER A 36 7.10 -7.07 -6.90
C SER A 36 5.73 -7.75 -7.03
N LEU A 37 5.61 -9.02 -6.63
CA LEU A 37 4.36 -9.77 -6.64
C LEU A 37 3.41 -9.27 -5.55
N ASP A 38 3.90 -9.14 -4.32
CA ASP A 38 3.13 -8.58 -3.20
C ASP A 38 2.63 -7.17 -3.51
N LEU A 39 3.51 -6.34 -4.09
CA LEU A 39 3.15 -5.01 -4.57
C LEU A 39 2.03 -5.04 -5.61
N ALA A 40 2.14 -5.91 -6.62
CA ALA A 40 1.12 -6.03 -7.65
C ALA A 40 -0.23 -6.47 -7.07
N SER A 41 -0.23 -7.45 -6.16
CA SER A 41 -1.45 -7.92 -5.48
C SER A 41 -2.06 -6.83 -4.60
N ALA A 42 -1.23 -6.14 -3.81
CA ALA A 42 -1.65 -4.99 -3.01
C ALA A 42 -2.29 -3.90 -3.88
N VAL A 43 -1.65 -3.50 -4.98
CA VAL A 43 -2.21 -2.54 -5.95
C VAL A 43 -3.57 -3.00 -6.44
N PHE A 44 -3.68 -4.22 -7.00
CA PHE A 44 -4.95 -4.74 -7.51
C PHE A 44 -6.05 -4.77 -6.45
N ALA A 45 -5.72 -5.15 -5.21
CA ALA A 45 -6.66 -5.16 -4.11
C ALA A 45 -7.10 -3.75 -3.72
N LEU A 46 -6.18 -2.78 -3.71
CA LEU A 46 -6.52 -1.37 -3.47
C LEU A 46 -7.41 -0.80 -4.58
N GLU A 47 -7.11 -1.10 -5.83
CA GLU A 47 -7.91 -0.69 -6.99
C GLU A 47 -9.35 -1.25 -6.93
N ASP A 48 -9.52 -2.54 -6.65
CA ASP A 48 -10.84 -3.17 -6.54
C ASP A 48 -11.62 -2.69 -5.31
N ASN A 49 -10.94 -2.60 -4.16
CA ASN A 49 -11.58 -2.30 -2.87
C ASN A 49 -11.91 -0.81 -2.71
N PHE A 50 -11.12 0.07 -3.32
CA PHE A 50 -11.29 1.53 -3.22
C PHE A 50 -11.73 2.21 -4.53
N GLY A 51 -11.67 1.51 -5.66
CA GLY A 51 -12.05 2.06 -6.97
C GLY A 51 -11.04 3.07 -7.52
N ILE A 52 -9.77 2.96 -7.10
CA ILE A 52 -8.67 3.81 -7.60
C ILE A 52 -7.90 3.09 -8.72
N GLU A 53 -7.01 3.81 -9.40
CA GLU A 53 -6.09 3.25 -10.38
C GLU A 53 -4.67 3.66 -9.95
N VAL A 54 -3.81 2.69 -9.65
CA VAL A 54 -2.46 2.91 -9.13
C VAL A 54 -1.47 2.24 -10.05
N GLU A 55 -0.62 3.01 -10.71
CA GLU A 55 0.41 2.41 -11.54
C GLU A 55 1.55 1.86 -10.67
N PRO A 56 2.00 0.61 -10.90
CA PRO A 56 3.17 0.09 -10.20
C PRO A 56 4.44 0.89 -10.52
N SER A 57 4.44 1.69 -11.59
CA SER A 57 5.50 2.65 -11.91
C SER A 57 5.54 3.86 -10.96
N ASP A 58 4.41 4.22 -10.34
CA ASP A 58 4.34 5.29 -9.33
C ASP A 58 4.83 4.80 -7.96
N ILE A 59 4.86 3.47 -7.75
CA ILE A 59 5.34 2.88 -6.52
C ILE A 59 6.82 2.52 -6.65
N ASP A 60 7.65 3.26 -5.92
CA ASP A 60 9.07 2.99 -5.84
C ASP A 60 9.37 2.10 -4.62
N ARG A 61 10.30 1.15 -4.71
CA ARG A 61 10.65 0.29 -3.55
C ARG A 61 11.26 1.07 -2.38
N SER A 62 11.80 2.25 -2.67
CA SER A 62 12.25 3.21 -1.68
C SER A 62 11.10 3.93 -0.95
N PHE A 63 9.84 3.73 -1.36
CA PHE A 63 8.70 4.32 -0.66
C PHE A 63 8.54 3.67 0.70
N THR A 64 8.23 4.52 1.67
CA THR A 64 7.79 4.05 2.97
C THR A 64 6.32 3.66 2.91
N VAL A 65 5.92 2.80 3.84
CA VAL A 65 4.52 2.41 4.05
C VAL A 65 3.62 3.64 4.15
N SER A 66 4.00 4.64 4.95
CA SER A 66 3.24 5.87 5.06
C SER A 66 3.13 6.64 3.75
N ARG A 67 4.18 6.65 2.93
CA ARG A 67 4.16 7.34 1.63
C ARG A 67 3.25 6.63 0.64
N LEU A 68 3.27 5.30 0.61
CA LEU A 68 2.37 4.50 -0.20
C LEU A 68 0.90 4.77 0.20
N ILE A 69 0.62 4.77 1.50
CA ILE A 69 -0.72 5.05 2.03
C ILE A 69 -1.19 6.45 1.67
N ASP A 70 -0.35 7.47 1.86
CA ASP A 70 -0.67 8.86 1.54
C ASP A 70 -0.94 9.05 0.04
N HIS A 71 -0.15 8.40 -0.81
CA HIS A 71 -0.35 8.40 -2.25
C HIS A 71 -1.70 7.78 -2.64
N VAL A 72 -2.02 6.62 -2.10
CA VAL A 72 -3.29 5.91 -2.30
C VAL A 72 -4.48 6.74 -1.79
N MET A 73 -4.37 7.34 -0.60
CA MET A 73 -5.40 8.24 -0.06
C MET A 73 -5.63 9.45 -0.95
N SER A 74 -4.56 10.06 -1.49
CA SER A 74 -4.66 11.19 -2.40
C SER A 74 -5.34 10.85 -3.72
N LEU A 75 -5.26 9.59 -4.17
CA LEU A 75 -5.97 9.11 -5.36
C LEU A 75 -7.44 8.83 -5.06
N ALA A 76 -7.75 8.28 -3.88
CA ALA A 76 -9.11 7.93 -3.48
C ALA A 76 -9.99 9.11 -3.04
N ASP A 77 -9.40 10.22 -2.58
CA ASP A 77 -10.13 11.45 -2.21
C ASP A 77 -10.59 12.28 -3.42
N LYS A 78 -10.17 11.89 -4.63
CA LYS A 78 -10.39 12.63 -5.88
C LYS A 78 -11.64 12.19 -6.63
#